data_AF-A0A2N9MK21-F1
#
_entry.id   AF-A0A2N9MK21-F1
#
_cell.length_a   1.000
_cell.length_b   1.000
_cell.length_c   1.000
_cell.angle_alpha   90.00
_cell.angle_beta   90.00
_cell.angle_gamma   90.00
#
_symmetry.space_group_name_H-M   'P 1'
#
loop_
_entity.id
_entity.type
_entity.pdbx_description
1 polymer ?
#
loop_
_entity_poly.entity_id
_entity_poly.type
_entity_poly.pdbx_seq_one_letter_code
_entity_poly.pdbx_strand_id
1 'polypeptide(L)'
;MSSCKKLRVGGRRQIPGSDGEFSCIQIADNLQICEAWFSKETICGIEFPHVPPLIAYCPSACEEEPITFCPDHLKPDVVHLPLTNGLLSLDENLYLVRDNCAGIVAARIQKGENRCLRFVVEGSALRKRYRWRLFLFRGGLLDAVRLANAVNTV
;
A
#
# COMPACT_ATOMS: atom_id res chain seq x y z
N MET A 1 26.47 -10.78 -11.49
CA MET A 1 25.35 -11.30 -10.67
C MET A 1 25.20 -10.37 -9.48
N SER A 2 24.28 -9.40 -9.54
CA SER A 2 24.10 -8.40 -8.49
C SER A 2 23.49 -9.04 -7.23
N SER A 3 24.23 -8.95 -6.13
CA SER A 3 23.80 -9.36 -4.80
C SER A 3 22.59 -8.53 -4.38
N CYS A 4 21.39 -9.14 -4.43
CA CYS A 4 20.15 -8.56 -3.92
C CYS A 4 20.26 -8.41 -2.40
N LYS A 5 20.68 -7.23 -1.92
CA LYS A 5 20.64 -6.88 -0.50
C LYS A 5 19.16 -6.81 -0.09
N LYS A 6 18.69 -7.83 0.63
CA LYS A 6 17.38 -7.83 1.28
C LYS A 6 17.37 -6.76 2.38
N LEU A 7 16.88 -5.56 2.06
CA LEU A 7 16.51 -4.57 3.06
C LEU A 7 15.39 -5.18 3.92
N ARG A 8 15.70 -5.49 5.19
CA ARG A 8 14.71 -5.89 6.20
C ARG A 8 13.84 -4.68 6.50
N VAL A 9 12.78 -4.48 5.72
CA VAL A 9 11.66 -3.64 6.13
C VAL A 9 10.95 -4.43 7.24
N GLY A 10 11.07 -3.99 8.49
CA GLY A 10 10.43 -4.64 9.64
C GLY A 10 8.93 -4.74 9.43
N GLY A 11 8.39 -5.96 9.48
CA GLY A 11 6.96 -6.25 9.31
C GLY A 11 6.71 -7.46 8.42
N ARG A 12 5.97 -8.44 8.93
CA ARG A 12 5.60 -9.68 8.22
C ARG A 12 4.44 -9.38 7.27
N ARG A 13 4.72 -9.14 5.98
CA ARG A 13 3.66 -8.91 4.96
C ARG A 13 2.88 -10.21 4.73
N GLN A 14 1.56 -10.11 4.57
CA GLN A 14 0.71 -11.28 4.36
C GLN A 14 -0.12 -11.15 3.09
N ILE A 15 -0.34 -12.28 2.42
CA ILE A 15 -1.28 -12.41 1.32
C ILE A 15 -2.52 -13.10 1.89
N PRO A 16 -3.64 -12.38 2.13
CA PRO A 16 -4.86 -13.01 2.58
C PRO A 16 -5.51 -13.87 1.49
N GLY A 17 -5.94 -15.07 1.85
CA GLY A 17 -7.03 -15.81 1.19
C GLY A 17 -6.75 -16.46 -0.17
N SER A 18 -5.49 -16.55 -0.64
CA SER A 18 -5.17 -17.20 -1.92
C SER A 18 -3.70 -17.60 -2.06
N ASP A 19 -3.42 -18.51 -3.00
CA ASP A 19 -2.09 -18.66 -3.60
C ASP A 19 -1.70 -17.34 -4.28
N GLY A 20 -0.53 -16.84 -3.88
CA GLY A 20 0.00 -15.62 -4.44
C GLY A 20 1.50 -15.54 -4.30
N GLU A 21 2.10 -14.77 -5.19
CA GLU A 21 3.53 -14.49 -5.19
C GLU A 21 3.73 -13.03 -4.83
N PHE A 22 4.69 -12.77 -3.95
CA PHE A 22 5.09 -11.42 -3.61
C PHE A 22 6.60 -11.31 -3.72
N SER A 23 7.06 -10.38 -4.55
CA SER A 23 8.47 -10.13 -4.78
C SER A 23 8.76 -8.65 -4.58
N CYS A 24 9.97 -8.33 -4.12
CA CYS A 24 10.45 -6.96 -4.11
C CYS A 24 11.88 -6.89 -4.63
N ILE A 25 12.16 -5.82 -5.36
CA ILE A 25 13.48 -5.47 -5.87
C ILE A 25 13.85 -4.07 -5.39
N GLN A 26 15.08 -3.92 -4.90
CA GLN A 26 15.64 -2.60 -4.61
C GLN A 26 16.06 -1.95 -5.92
N ILE A 27 15.63 -0.70 -6.18
CA ILE A 27 15.99 0.04 -7.39
C ILE A 27 16.82 1.30 -7.11
N ALA A 28 16.76 1.82 -5.90
CA ALA A 28 17.64 2.88 -5.37
C ALA A 28 17.75 2.71 -3.86
N ASP A 29 18.68 3.36 -3.16
CA ASP A 29 18.90 3.16 -1.70
C ASP A 29 17.62 3.36 -0.85
N ASN A 30 16.73 4.23 -1.31
CA ASN A 30 15.49 4.58 -0.64
C ASN A 30 14.22 4.06 -1.32
N LEU A 31 14.34 3.25 -2.38
CA LEU A 31 13.19 2.85 -3.19
C LEU A 31 13.21 1.36 -3.55
N GLN A 32 12.10 0.70 -3.23
CA GLN A 32 11.81 -0.67 -3.65
C GLN A 32 10.58 -0.71 -4.54
N ILE A 33 10.62 -1.55 -5.56
CA ILE A 33 9.41 -1.98 -6.28
C ILE A 33 9.01 -3.33 -5.73
N CYS A 34 7.75 -3.47 -5.35
CA CYS A 34 7.15 -4.72 -4.93
C CYS A 34 6.03 -5.10 -5.89
N GLU A 35 6.06 -6.32 -6.38
CA GLU A 35 5.03 -6.87 -7.24
C GLU A 35 4.35 -8.03 -6.53
N ALA A 36 3.02 -8.04 -6.60
CA ALA A 36 2.19 -9.05 -5.99
C ALA A 36 1.23 -9.63 -7.03
N TRP A 37 1.19 -10.96 -7.09
CA TRP A 37 0.38 -11.72 -8.02
C TRP A 37 -0.56 -12.62 -7.23
N PHE A 38 -1.84 -12.61 -7.58
CA PHE A 38 -2.85 -13.39 -6.88
C PHE A 38 -3.78 -14.09 -7.87
N SER A 39 -4.11 -15.35 -7.60
CA SER A 39 -5.26 -16.04 -8.21
C SER A 39 -6.41 -16.06 -7.21
N LYS A 40 -7.55 -15.45 -7.56
CA LYS A 40 -8.64 -15.32 -6.60
C LYS A 40 -9.51 -16.57 -6.50
N GLU A 41 -9.69 -17.05 -5.26
CA GLU A 41 -10.76 -18.00 -4.88
C GLU A 41 -11.87 -17.33 -4.06
N THR A 42 -11.54 -16.49 -3.06
CA THR A 42 -12.53 -15.79 -2.21
C THR A 42 -12.14 -14.33 -1.91
N ILE A 43 -10.96 -14.11 -1.33
CA ILE A 43 -10.36 -12.80 -1.03
C ILE A 43 -8.91 -12.84 -1.50
N CYS A 44 -8.43 -11.76 -2.09
CA CYS A 44 -7.01 -11.60 -2.43
C CYS A 44 -6.57 -10.17 -2.16
N GLY A 45 -5.29 -9.99 -1.82
CA GLY A 45 -4.78 -8.68 -1.46
C GLY A 45 -3.40 -8.67 -0.84
N ILE A 46 -3.04 -7.53 -0.27
CA ILE A 46 -1.81 -7.32 0.49
C ILE A 46 -2.18 -6.74 1.83
N GLU A 47 -1.64 -7.32 2.88
CA GLU A 47 -1.74 -6.82 4.25
C GLU A 47 -0.37 -6.36 4.77
N PHE A 48 -0.38 -5.16 5.35
CA PHE A 48 0.73 -4.58 6.10
C PHE A 48 0.34 -4.55 7.58
N PRO A 49 0.98 -5.38 8.43
CA PRO A 49 0.77 -5.30 9.87
C PRO A 49 1.47 -4.05 10.43
N HIS A 50 0.99 -3.55 11.56
CA HIS A 50 1.58 -2.41 12.30
C HIS A 50 1.47 -1.09 11.55
N VAL A 51 0.24 -0.59 11.46
CA VAL A 51 -0.04 0.73 10.91
C VAL A 51 0.21 1.80 11.99
N PRO A 52 0.89 2.91 11.68
CA PRO A 52 1.14 3.98 12.64
C PRO A 52 -0.17 4.63 13.10
N PRO A 53 -0.21 5.23 14.30
CA PRO A 53 -1.38 5.92 14.82
C PRO A 53 -1.83 7.06 13.90
N LEU A 54 -0.86 7.77 13.31
CA LEU A 54 -1.07 8.82 12.33
C LEU A 54 -0.79 8.31 10.93
N ILE A 55 -1.69 8.64 10.00
CA ILE A 55 -1.60 8.25 8.60
C ILE A 55 -1.57 9.49 7.73
N ALA A 56 -0.52 9.60 6.92
CA ALA A 56 -0.41 10.57 5.85
C ALA A 56 -0.88 9.95 4.53
N TYR A 57 -1.74 10.67 3.80
CA TYR A 57 -2.19 10.29 2.47
C TYR A 57 -2.67 11.54 1.71
N CYS A 58 -2.86 11.43 0.40
CA CYS A 58 -3.46 12.50 -0.40
C CYS A 58 -4.93 12.16 -0.71
N PRO A 59 -5.89 12.99 -0.25
CA PRO A 59 -7.29 12.87 -0.63
C PRO A 59 -7.51 13.08 -2.13
N SER A 60 -8.65 12.62 -2.63
CA SER A 60 -9.10 12.93 -4.00
C SER A 60 -9.20 14.43 -4.24
N ALA A 61 -8.71 14.87 -5.41
CA ALA A 61 -8.58 16.27 -5.82
C ALA A 61 -7.56 17.10 -5.02
N CYS A 62 -6.76 16.45 -4.17
CA CYS A 62 -5.68 17.05 -3.38
C CYS A 62 -4.39 16.22 -3.50
N GLU A 63 -4.07 15.75 -4.71
CA GLU A 63 -2.95 14.84 -4.98
C GLU A 63 -1.57 15.43 -4.67
N GLU A 64 -1.47 16.75 -4.49
CA GLU A 64 -0.24 17.46 -4.12
C GLU A 64 -0.17 17.85 -2.64
N GLU A 65 -1.28 17.75 -1.91
CA GLU A 65 -1.43 18.23 -0.54
C GLU A 65 -1.70 17.06 0.41
N PRO A 66 -0.66 16.43 0.97
CA PRO A 66 -0.85 15.32 1.87
C PRO A 66 -1.47 15.83 3.19
N ILE A 67 -2.48 15.12 3.67
CA ILE A 67 -3.05 15.35 5.01
C ILE A 67 -2.57 14.24 5.95
N THR A 68 -2.43 14.59 7.24
CA THR A 68 -2.20 13.61 8.29
C THR A 68 -3.42 13.52 9.19
N PHE A 69 -3.89 12.31 9.45
CA PHE A 69 -5.02 12.10 10.36
C PHE A 69 -4.83 10.85 11.23
N CYS A 70 -5.59 10.80 12.34
CA CYS A 70 -5.63 9.64 13.21
C CYS A 70 -6.91 8.83 12.92
N PRO A 71 -6.83 7.61 12.35
CA PRO A 71 -7.99 6.76 12.11
C PRO A 71 -8.81 6.47 13.37
N ASP A 72 -8.20 6.48 14.55
CA ASP A 72 -8.88 6.20 15.82
C ASP A 72 -9.86 7.31 16.23
N HIS A 73 -9.75 8.51 15.64
CA HIS A 73 -10.73 9.57 15.83
C HIS A 73 -12.02 9.36 15.04
N LEU A 74 -12.03 8.41 14.10
CA LEU A 74 -13.22 8.06 13.32
C LEU A 74 -14.00 6.96 14.04
N LYS A 75 -15.34 7.07 14.10
CA LYS A 75 -16.19 6.07 14.76
C LYS A 75 -16.05 4.65 14.18
N PRO A 76 -16.11 4.42 12.85
CA PRO A 76 -16.14 3.06 12.28
C PRO A 76 -14.85 2.28 12.54
N ASP A 77 -14.95 0.98 12.91
CA ASP A 77 -13.81 0.07 13.14
C ASP A 77 -12.93 -0.17 11.91
N VAL A 78 -13.50 0.08 10.74
CA VAL A 78 -12.84 -0.03 9.45
C VAL A 78 -12.97 1.31 8.72
N VAL A 79 -11.85 1.84 8.27
CA VAL A 79 -11.78 3.07 7.49
C VAL A 79 -11.33 2.73 6.07
N HIS A 80 -12.05 3.24 5.08
CA HIS A 80 -11.68 3.12 3.67
C HIS A 80 -11.15 4.46 3.17
N LEU A 81 -9.91 4.46 2.68
CA LEU A 81 -9.26 5.64 2.13
C LEU A 81 -9.21 5.54 0.61
N PRO A 82 -9.78 6.53 -0.11
CA PRO A 82 -9.49 6.69 -1.53
C PRO A 82 -8.03 7.12 -1.68
N LEU A 83 -7.30 6.47 -2.58
CA LEU A 83 -5.89 6.73 -2.82
C LEU A 83 -5.68 7.17 -4.28
N THR A 84 -6.10 8.39 -4.60
CA THR A 84 -6.14 8.87 -5.98
C THR A 84 -4.75 8.93 -6.63
N ASN A 85 -3.73 9.37 -5.87
CA ASN A 85 -2.32 9.27 -6.29
C ASN A 85 -1.59 8.04 -5.72
N GLY A 86 -2.31 7.15 -5.03
CA GLY A 86 -1.75 5.91 -4.49
C GLY A 86 -0.90 6.03 -3.22
N LEU A 87 -0.71 7.23 -2.65
CA LEU A 87 0.17 7.47 -1.50
C LEU A 87 -0.45 7.09 -0.15
N LEU A 88 0.29 6.38 0.69
CA LEU A 88 -0.03 6.17 2.09
C LEU A 88 1.23 6.02 2.95
N SER A 89 1.28 6.60 4.15
CA SER A 89 2.36 6.35 5.10
C SER A 89 2.22 4.98 5.79
N LEU A 90 3.35 4.30 5.96
CA LEU A 90 3.50 3.09 6.78
C LEU A 90 4.30 3.37 8.06
N ASP A 91 5.04 4.49 8.10
CA ASP A 91 5.78 4.99 9.27
C ASP A 91 6.08 6.49 9.06
N GLU A 92 6.79 7.14 9.98
CA GLU A 92 7.20 8.55 9.89
C GLU A 92 7.96 8.85 8.59
N ASN A 93 8.85 7.94 8.18
CA ASN A 93 9.71 8.10 7.01
C ASN A 93 9.56 6.98 5.97
N LEU A 94 8.51 6.15 6.08
CA LEU A 94 8.26 5.04 5.17
C LEU A 94 6.87 5.21 4.54
N TYR A 95 6.85 5.23 3.21
CA TYR A 95 5.64 5.44 2.43
C TYR A 95 5.45 4.32 1.44
N LEU A 96 4.20 3.98 1.22
CA LEU A 96 3.74 3.09 0.18
C LEU A 96 3.10 3.95 -0.91
N VAL A 97 3.52 3.73 -2.14
CA VAL A 97 2.88 4.29 -3.32
C VAL A 97 2.35 3.14 -4.15
N ARG A 98 1.05 3.12 -4.37
CA ARG A 98 0.38 2.09 -5.12
C ARG A 98 0.22 2.52 -6.58
N ASP A 99 0.59 1.64 -7.51
CA ASP A 99 0.35 1.83 -8.95
C ASP A 99 -1.15 1.62 -9.23
N ASN A 100 -1.85 2.68 -9.61
CA ASN A 100 -3.30 2.69 -9.85
C ASN A 100 -3.67 2.18 -11.26
N CYS A 101 -2.72 2.04 -12.19
CA CYS A 101 -3.00 1.42 -13.49
C CYS A 101 -3.40 -0.06 -13.37
N ALA A 102 -3.03 -0.70 -12.26
CA ALA A 102 -3.40 -2.07 -11.91
C ALA A 102 -4.83 -2.24 -11.34
N GLY A 103 -5.71 -1.26 -11.54
CA GLY A 103 -7.08 -1.17 -11.03
C GLY A 103 -7.20 -0.22 -9.84
N ILE A 104 -8.40 0.18 -9.41
CA ILE A 104 -8.60 1.09 -8.26
C ILE A 104 -9.08 0.27 -7.06
N VAL A 105 -8.26 0.20 -6.00
CA VAL A 105 -8.60 -0.47 -4.74
C VAL A 105 -8.32 0.50 -3.60
N ALA A 106 -9.34 0.78 -2.79
CA ALA A 106 -9.18 1.62 -1.61
C ALA A 106 -8.27 0.95 -0.57
N ALA A 107 -7.49 1.76 0.14
CA ALA A 107 -6.81 1.29 1.34
C ALA A 107 -7.84 1.07 2.45
N ARG A 108 -7.82 -0.09 3.07
CA ARG A 108 -8.67 -0.46 4.21
C ARG A 108 -7.81 -0.48 5.47
N ILE A 109 -8.11 0.38 6.43
CA ILE A 109 -7.47 0.39 7.75
C ILE A 109 -8.41 -0.29 8.74
N GLN A 110 -7.96 -1.40 9.32
CA GLN A 110 -8.63 -2.02 10.47
C GLN A 110 -8.02 -1.44 11.74
N LYS A 111 -8.87 -0.98 12.67
CA LYS A 111 -8.47 -0.45 13.98
C LYS A 111 -8.43 -1.55 15.06
N GLY A 112 -7.97 -1.21 16.26
CA GLY A 112 -7.96 -2.09 17.43
C GLY A 112 -6.64 -2.88 17.57
N GLU A 113 -6.69 -3.98 18.33
CA GLU A 113 -5.52 -4.79 18.71
C GLU A 113 -4.75 -5.35 17.51
N ASN A 114 -5.47 -5.69 16.44
CA ASN A 114 -4.90 -6.21 15.18
C ASN A 114 -4.86 -5.13 14.10
N ARG A 115 -4.37 -3.93 14.45
CA ARG A 115 -4.32 -2.79 13.53
C ARG A 115 -3.48 -3.12 12.29
N CYS A 116 -4.13 -3.10 11.13
CA CYS A 116 -3.50 -3.44 9.86
C CYS A 116 -4.04 -2.59 8.71
N LEU A 117 -3.19 -2.42 7.69
CA LEU A 117 -3.55 -1.81 6.42
C LEU A 117 -3.71 -2.93 5.40
N ARG A 118 -4.81 -2.88 4.66
CA ARG A 118 -5.16 -3.87 3.65
C ARG A 118 -5.50 -3.22 2.34
N PHE A 119 -4.97 -3.78 1.27
CA PHE A 119 -5.50 -3.63 -0.08
C PHE A 119 -6.14 -4.97 -0.41
N VAL A 120 -7.47 -5.05 -0.47
CA VAL A 120 -8.16 -6.34 -0.65
C VAL A 120 -9.29 -6.22 -1.66
N VAL A 121 -9.52 -7.29 -2.42
CA VAL A 121 -10.65 -7.42 -3.34
C VAL A 121 -11.48 -8.62 -2.91
N GLU A 122 -12.71 -8.35 -2.50
CA GLU A 122 -13.70 -9.35 -2.08
C GLU A 122 -14.70 -9.61 -3.22
N GLY A 123 -15.30 -10.81 -3.31
CA GLY A 123 -16.49 -11.07 -4.16
C GLY A 123 -16.39 -10.86 -5.69
N SER A 124 -15.23 -11.02 -6.32
CA SER A 124 -15.09 -10.86 -7.78
C SER A 124 -15.11 -12.22 -8.48
N ALA A 125 -15.51 -12.23 -9.75
CA ALA A 125 -15.66 -13.44 -10.55
C ALA A 125 -14.45 -14.39 -10.45
N LEU A 126 -14.74 -15.68 -10.25
CA LEU A 126 -13.76 -16.77 -10.17
C LEU A 126 -12.83 -16.73 -11.40
N ARG A 127 -11.54 -17.04 -11.21
CA ARG A 127 -10.48 -17.16 -12.24
C ARG A 127 -9.83 -15.87 -12.76
N LYS A 128 -9.96 -14.72 -12.08
CA LYS A 128 -9.13 -13.55 -12.39
C LYS A 128 -7.78 -13.63 -11.70
N ARG A 129 -6.71 -13.34 -12.46
CA ARG A 129 -5.37 -13.07 -11.94
C ARG A 129 -5.21 -11.56 -11.76
N TYR A 130 -4.78 -11.15 -10.57
CA TYR A 130 -4.46 -9.77 -10.26
C TYR A 130 -2.95 -9.61 -10.17
N ARG A 131 -2.42 -8.57 -10.80
CA ARG A 131 -1.04 -8.12 -10.62
C ARG A 131 -1.09 -6.72 -10.04
N TRP A 132 -0.55 -6.54 -8.85
CA TRP A 132 -0.38 -5.22 -8.26
C TRP A 132 1.09 -4.87 -8.18
N ARG A 133 1.38 -3.60 -8.44
CA ARG A 133 2.68 -3.01 -8.21
C ARG A 133 2.56 -1.96 -7.12
N LEU A 134 3.50 -2.03 -6.18
CA LEU A 134 3.67 -1.09 -5.10
C LEU A 134 5.11 -0.59 -5.12
N PHE A 135 5.30 0.63 -4.66
CA PHE A 135 6.59 1.21 -4.41
C PHE A 135 6.70 1.47 -2.92
N LEU A 136 7.78 1.01 -2.29
CA LEU A 136 8.09 1.34 -0.90
C LEU A 136 9.23 2.35 -0.92
N PHE A 137 8.93 3.55 -0.44
CA PHE A 137 9.84 4.69 -0.45
C PHE A 137 10.18 5.11 0.97
N ARG A 138 11.47 5.29 1.26
CA ARG A 138 11.96 5.80 2.55
C ARG A 138 12.52 7.21 2.38
N GLY A 139 11.92 8.21 3.01
CA GLY A 139 12.37 9.59 2.83
C GLY A 139 11.45 10.61 3.49
N GLY A 140 11.35 11.80 2.90
CA GLY A 140 10.41 12.83 3.32
C GLY A 140 9.06 12.68 2.62
N LEU A 141 7.99 13.12 3.31
CA LEU A 141 6.60 13.06 2.80
C LEU A 141 6.44 13.73 1.44
N LEU A 142 7.03 14.92 1.25
CA LEU A 142 6.90 15.65 -0.02
C LEU A 142 7.57 14.92 -1.19
N ASP A 143 8.68 14.23 -0.96
CA ASP A 143 9.32 13.41 -2.00
C ASP A 143 8.48 12.16 -2.30
N ALA A 144 7.82 11.59 -1.29
CA ALA A 144 6.87 10.50 -1.48
C ALA A 144 5.64 10.93 -2.30
N VAL A 145 5.12 12.15 -2.08
CA VAL A 145 4.03 12.75 -2.87
C VAL A 145 4.48 12.93 -4.32
N ARG A 146 5.67 13.48 -4.55
CA ARG A 146 6.23 13.64 -5.91
C ARG A 146 6.36 12.30 -6.63
N LEU A 147 6.86 11.28 -5.93
CA LEU A 147 6.90 9.91 -6.46
C LEU A 147 5.50 9.39 -6.77
N ALA A 148 4.55 9.58 -5.86
CA ALA A 148 3.17 9.13 -6.01
C ALA A 148 2.49 9.72 -7.26
N ASN A 149 2.68 11.02 -7.47
CA ASN A 149 2.18 11.70 -8.66
C ASN A 149 2.93 11.20 -9.89
N ALA A 150 4.26 11.13 -9.88
CA ALA A 150 5.02 10.60 -11.03
C ALA A 150 4.63 9.16 -11.44
N VAL A 151 4.22 8.31 -10.49
CA VAL A 151 3.74 6.96 -10.75
C VAL A 151 2.32 6.94 -11.33
N ASN A 152 1.45 7.85 -10.89
CA ASN A 152 0.01 7.80 -11.15
C ASN A 152 -0.54 8.96 -12.00
N THR A 153 0.29 9.88 -12.47
CA THR A 153 -0.08 10.87 -13.49
C THR A 153 -0.24 10.15 -14.83
N VAL A 154 -1.45 10.22 -15.39
CA VAL A 154 -1.78 9.79 -16.75
C VAL A 154 -1.81 11.01 -17.66
#